data_AF-A0A918JYU4-F1
#
_entry.id   AF-A0A918JYU4-F1
#
_cell.length_a   1.000
_cell.length_b   1.000
_cell.length_c   1.000
_cell.angle_alpha   90.00
_cell.angle_beta   90.00
_cell.angle_gamma   90.00
#
_symmetry.space_group_name_H-M   'P 1'
#
loop_
_entity.id
_entity.type
_entity.pdbx_description
1 polymer ?
#
loop_
_entity_poly.entity_id
_entity_poly.type
_entity_poly.pdbx_seq_one_letter_code
_entity_poly.pdbx_strand_id
1 'polypeptide(L)'
;MKEFDIVDTQLLKLVDYLIEKHESTQTNLEFTSYYSFGYRFYSNNKYIVEQMKGDGKKGTKKKSAPHLLLINIARYFNVDFNYFYDLGYAPEDAIRSEKEALPSSKEESIKEVFQEMDRKLELFRMENKQRRTTEQTEYYKEIEEKIDHIKEQLRLSFSLPTVPEKRKMRIELFDHIILLGWMAIDSKRVATQLEKEQEHTTKEIEALKIEVAQLKEHREKLHADLAESNRMTIEAQKGQTETLKALLTIKSNT
;
A
#
# COMPACT_ATOMS: atom_id res chain seq x y z
N MET A 1 -6.28 -52.41 27.58
CA MET A 1 -6.51 -50.96 27.68
C MET A 1 -7.02 -50.48 26.34
N LYS A 2 -8.07 -49.64 26.30
CA LYS A 2 -8.51 -49.07 25.03
C LYS A 2 -7.53 -47.96 24.65
N GLU A 3 -7.21 -47.79 23.37
CA GLU A 3 -6.26 -46.76 22.89
C GLU A 3 -6.62 -45.34 23.36
N PHE A 4 -7.91 -45.05 23.53
CA PHE A 4 -8.41 -43.80 24.12
C PHE A 4 -7.90 -43.55 25.54
N ASP A 5 -7.68 -44.60 26.33
CA ASP A 5 -7.15 -44.48 27.69
C ASP A 5 -5.68 -44.01 27.67
N ILE A 6 -4.92 -44.35 26.62
CA ILE A 6 -3.51 -43.95 26.46
C ILE A 6 -3.42 -42.45 26.17
N VAL A 7 -4.19 -41.98 25.19
CA VAL A 7 -4.24 -40.57 24.79
C VAL A 7 -4.67 -39.68 25.95
N ASP A 8 -5.73 -40.07 26.66
CA ASP A 8 -6.25 -39.33 27.82
C ASP A 8 -5.20 -39.26 28.94
N THR A 9 -4.50 -40.37 29.19
CA THR A 9 -3.44 -40.45 30.20
C THR A 9 -2.24 -39.58 29.84
N GLN A 10 -1.79 -39.63 28.58
CA GLN A 10 -0.64 -38.84 28.15
C GLN A 10 -0.96 -37.35 28.08
N LEU A 11 -2.17 -36.96 27.67
CA LEU A 11 -2.56 -35.56 27.69
C LEU A 11 -2.58 -34.99 29.11
N LEU A 12 -3.07 -35.76 30.10
CA LEU A 12 -3.04 -35.34 31.50
C LEU A 12 -1.60 -35.25 32.04
N LYS A 13 -0.75 -36.26 31.76
CA LYS A 13 0.66 -36.23 32.14
C LYS A 13 1.41 -35.00 31.61
N LEU A 14 1.17 -34.64 30.35
CA LEU A 14 1.75 -33.45 29.75
C LEU A 14 1.27 -32.16 30.42
N VAL A 15 -0.03 -32.05 30.70
CA VAL A 15 -0.57 -30.86 31.37
C VAL A 15 -0.03 -30.74 32.81
N ASP A 16 0.08 -31.86 33.53
CA ASP A 16 0.68 -31.89 34.87
C ASP A 16 2.13 -31.38 34.85
N TYR A 17 2.92 -31.90 33.92
CA TYR A 17 4.30 -31.47 33.71
C TYR A 17 4.41 -29.98 33.38
N LEU A 18 3.55 -29.47 32.50
CA LEU A 18 3.57 -28.05 32.10
C LEU A 18 3.16 -27.13 33.25
N ILE A 19 2.17 -27.52 34.07
CA ILE A 19 1.79 -26.77 35.28
C ILE A 19 2.97 -26.70 36.24
N GLU A 20 3.60 -27.83 36.57
CA GLU A 20 4.75 -27.89 37.48
C GLU A 20 5.93 -27.05 36.96
N LYS A 21 6.20 -27.11 35.65
CA LYS A 21 7.23 -26.30 35.00
C LYS A 21 6.94 -24.80 35.05
N HIS A 22 5.70 -24.38 34.86
CA HIS A 22 5.34 -22.97 34.90
C HIS A 22 5.26 -22.41 36.32
N GLU A 23 4.81 -23.21 37.29
CA GLU A 23 4.83 -22.85 38.71
C GLU A 23 6.26 -22.67 39.23
N SER A 24 7.16 -23.59 38.87
CA SER A 24 8.56 -23.55 39.31
C SER A 24 9.40 -22.44 38.66
N THR A 25 9.06 -22.03 37.44
CA THR A 25 9.84 -21.01 36.70
C THR A 25 9.27 -19.60 36.78
N GLN A 26 8.04 -19.41 37.29
CA GLN A 26 7.29 -18.14 37.29
C GLN A 26 7.23 -17.42 35.93
N THR A 27 7.40 -18.16 34.83
CA THR A 27 7.53 -17.58 33.49
C THR A 27 6.18 -17.17 32.88
N ASN A 28 5.08 -17.76 33.32
CA ASN A 28 3.75 -17.45 32.81
C ASN A 28 2.64 -17.81 33.83
N LEU A 29 2.01 -16.79 34.41
CA LEU A 29 0.91 -16.96 35.37
C LEU A 29 -0.38 -17.52 34.74
N GLU A 30 -0.46 -17.58 33.40
CA GLU A 30 -1.64 -18.07 32.68
C GLU A 30 -1.73 -19.61 32.60
N PHE A 31 -0.72 -20.37 33.03
CA PHE A 31 -0.66 -21.83 32.88
C PHE A 31 -0.42 -22.59 34.20
N THR A 32 -1.06 -22.15 35.28
CA THR A 32 -0.87 -22.70 36.64
C THR A 32 -2.02 -23.61 37.10
N SER A 33 -3.02 -23.87 36.26
CA SER A 33 -4.14 -24.75 36.65
C SER A 33 -4.79 -25.43 35.45
N TYR A 34 -5.46 -26.56 35.69
CA TYR A 34 -6.26 -27.26 34.66
C TYR A 34 -7.34 -26.39 34.05
N TYR A 35 -7.99 -25.55 34.86
CA TYR A 35 -8.95 -24.55 34.39
C TYR A 35 -8.31 -23.62 33.36
N SER A 36 -7.10 -23.12 33.62
CA SER A 36 -6.42 -22.20 32.71
C SER A 36 -6.08 -22.87 31.38
N PHE A 37 -5.64 -24.14 31.42
CA PHE A 37 -5.42 -24.95 30.21
C PHE A 37 -6.71 -25.17 29.42
N GLY A 38 -7.80 -25.55 30.09
CA GLY A 38 -9.10 -25.73 29.44
C GLY A 38 -9.63 -24.43 28.85
N TYR A 39 -9.55 -23.31 29.57
CA TYR A 39 -9.94 -21.99 29.08
C TYR A 39 -9.15 -21.57 27.84
N ARG A 40 -7.83 -21.79 27.85
CA ARG A 40 -6.94 -21.37 26.76
C ARG A 40 -7.07 -22.23 25.52
N PHE A 41 -7.10 -23.56 25.68
CA PHE A 41 -6.96 -24.49 24.56
C PHE A 41 -8.29 -25.14 24.14
N TYR A 42 -9.35 -24.98 24.92
CA TYR A 42 -10.68 -25.49 24.61
C TYR A 42 -11.79 -24.66 25.27
N SER A 43 -11.86 -23.37 24.91
CA SER A 43 -12.73 -22.36 25.53
C SER A 43 -14.22 -22.74 25.62
N ASN A 44 -14.71 -23.56 24.68
CA ASN A 44 -16.08 -24.10 24.68
C ASN A 44 -16.42 -24.89 25.96
N ASN A 45 -15.43 -25.46 26.63
CA ASN A 45 -15.59 -26.07 27.95
C ASN A 45 -14.29 -25.91 28.75
N LYS A 46 -14.16 -24.77 29.43
CA LYS A 46 -13.01 -24.44 30.28
C LYS A 46 -12.69 -25.45 31.38
N TYR A 47 -13.67 -26.27 31.80
CA TYR A 47 -13.49 -27.31 32.81
C TYR A 47 -13.12 -28.67 32.23
N ILE A 48 -12.85 -28.77 30.92
CA ILE A 48 -12.65 -30.07 30.26
C ILE A 48 -11.48 -30.85 30.86
N VAL A 49 -10.37 -30.19 31.16
CA VAL A 49 -9.17 -30.84 31.69
C VAL A 49 -9.41 -31.37 33.11
N GLU A 50 -10.13 -30.61 33.94
CA GLU A 50 -10.57 -31.06 35.27
C GLU A 50 -11.52 -32.27 35.18
N GLN A 51 -12.47 -32.24 34.23
CA GLN A 51 -13.41 -33.33 33.98
C GLN A 51 -12.72 -34.60 33.45
N MET A 52 -11.58 -34.46 32.76
CA MET A 52 -10.75 -35.58 32.34
C MET A 52 -10.00 -36.21 33.53
N LYS A 53 -9.42 -35.38 34.41
CA LYS A 53 -8.75 -35.86 35.64
C LYS A 53 -9.72 -36.63 36.54
N GLY A 54 -10.91 -36.07 36.72
CA GLY A 54 -11.99 -36.61 37.55
C GLY A 54 -11.72 -36.46 39.04
N ASP A 55 -12.79 -36.47 39.86
CA ASP A 55 -12.73 -36.12 41.28
C ASP A 55 -12.29 -37.28 42.20
N GLY A 56 -11.76 -38.37 41.66
CA GLY A 56 -11.44 -39.59 42.43
C GLY A 56 -12.64 -40.29 43.09
N LYS A 57 -13.86 -39.73 42.99
CA LYS A 57 -15.10 -40.29 43.55
C LYS A 57 -15.70 -41.32 42.59
N LYS A 58 -15.99 -42.53 43.09
CA LYS A 58 -16.65 -43.60 42.32
C LYS A 58 -17.97 -43.08 41.73
N GLY A 59 -18.08 -43.10 40.40
CA GLY A 59 -19.33 -42.81 39.67
C GLY A 59 -19.31 -41.60 38.74
N THR A 60 -18.31 -40.71 38.80
CA THR A 60 -18.15 -39.64 37.81
C THR A 60 -17.50 -40.18 36.54
N LYS A 61 -18.21 -40.11 35.40
CA LYS A 61 -17.65 -40.50 34.09
C LYS A 61 -16.48 -39.58 33.75
N LYS A 62 -15.26 -40.12 33.74
CA LYS A 62 -14.09 -39.45 33.16
C LYS A 62 -14.42 -39.12 31.71
N LYS A 63 -14.30 -37.85 31.32
CA LYS A 63 -14.44 -37.46 29.92
C LYS A 63 -13.14 -37.77 29.20
N SER A 64 -13.24 -38.22 27.96
CA SER A 64 -12.07 -38.35 27.09
C SER A 64 -11.62 -36.99 26.55
N ALA A 65 -10.34 -36.91 26.22
CA ALA A 65 -9.71 -35.77 25.60
C ALA A 65 -10.41 -35.44 24.28
N PRO A 66 -10.94 -34.22 24.11
CA PRO A 66 -11.35 -33.77 22.79
C PRO A 66 -10.10 -33.65 21.88
N HIS A 67 -10.18 -34.18 20.67
CA HIS A 67 -9.09 -34.06 19.68
C HIS A 67 -8.60 -32.62 19.50
N LEU A 68 -9.51 -31.65 19.53
CA LEU A 68 -9.18 -30.22 19.42
C LEU A 68 -8.33 -29.72 20.59
N LEU A 69 -8.59 -30.17 21.82
CA LEU A 69 -7.79 -29.82 22.98
C LEU A 69 -6.36 -30.33 22.81
N LEU A 70 -6.22 -31.60 22.39
CA LEU A 70 -4.94 -32.25 22.13
C LEU A 70 -4.16 -31.52 21.04
N ILE A 71 -4.80 -31.22 19.90
CA ILE A 71 -4.17 -30.49 18.78
C ILE A 71 -3.69 -29.10 19.20
N ASN A 72 -4.51 -28.37 19.96
CA ASN A 72 -4.18 -27.01 20.36
C ASN A 72 -3.01 -26.96 21.35
N ILE A 73 -2.96 -27.88 22.32
CA ILE A 73 -1.85 -28.01 23.27
C ILE A 73 -0.58 -28.43 22.54
N ALA A 74 -0.66 -29.46 21.69
CA ALA A 74 0.48 -29.95 20.94
C ALA A 74 1.09 -28.87 20.04
N ARG A 75 0.24 -28.06 19.38
CA ARG A 75 0.71 -26.94 18.55
C ARG A 75 1.34 -25.82 19.36
N TYR A 76 0.78 -25.50 20.52
CA TYR A 76 1.25 -24.38 21.34
C TYR A 76 2.59 -24.67 22.02
N PHE A 77 2.75 -25.88 22.54
CA PHE A 77 3.98 -26.32 23.23
C PHE A 77 4.91 -27.13 22.34
N ASN A 78 4.62 -27.21 21.03
CA ASN A 78 5.45 -27.90 20.06
C ASN A 78 5.76 -29.36 20.44
N VAL A 79 4.70 -30.11 20.73
CA VAL A 79 4.78 -31.48 21.22
C VAL A 79 4.79 -32.47 20.05
N ASP A 80 5.68 -33.46 20.09
CA ASP A 80 5.63 -34.61 19.17
C ASP A 80 4.29 -35.35 19.32
N PHE A 81 3.51 -35.45 18.26
CA PHE A 81 2.21 -36.15 18.30
C PHE A 81 2.33 -37.64 18.66
N ASN A 82 3.48 -38.28 18.41
CA ASN A 82 3.71 -39.67 18.79
C ASN A 82 3.65 -39.88 20.31
N TYR A 83 3.94 -38.85 21.10
CA TYR A 83 3.82 -38.88 22.56
C TYR A 83 2.44 -39.32 23.02
N PHE A 84 1.37 -38.86 22.36
CA PHE A 84 0.00 -39.19 22.78
C PHE A 84 -0.37 -40.65 22.58
N TYR A 85 0.41 -41.41 21.82
CA TYR A 85 0.12 -42.81 21.48
C TYR A 85 1.06 -43.80 22.17
N ASP A 86 2.10 -43.33 22.87
CA ASP A 86 3.08 -44.18 23.54
C ASP A 86 3.19 -43.84 25.03
N LEU A 87 2.76 -44.76 25.92
CA LEU A 87 2.82 -44.60 27.38
C LEU A 87 4.24 -44.47 27.96
N GLY A 88 5.25 -44.96 27.23
CA GLY A 88 6.66 -44.92 27.63
C GLY A 88 7.36 -43.62 27.26
N TYR A 89 6.74 -42.78 26.43
CA TYR A 89 7.31 -41.49 26.04
C TYR A 89 7.13 -40.48 27.18
N ALA A 90 8.24 -39.94 27.68
CA ALA A 90 8.28 -38.92 28.74
C ALA A 90 7.88 -37.52 28.25
N PRO A 91 7.20 -36.70 29.07
CA PRO A 91 6.73 -35.37 28.67
C PRO A 91 7.86 -34.37 28.39
N GLU A 92 9.02 -34.50 29.04
CA GLU A 92 10.20 -33.65 28.83
C GLU A 92 10.74 -33.81 27.40
N ASP A 93 10.79 -35.05 26.93
CA ASP A 93 11.32 -35.44 25.61
C ASP A 93 10.29 -35.22 24.49
N ALA A 94 9.03 -35.00 24.85
CA ALA A 94 7.94 -34.75 23.91
C ALA A 94 7.93 -33.29 23.43
N ILE A 95 8.42 -32.35 24.24
CA ILE A 95 8.51 -30.93 23.90
C ILE A 95 9.76 -30.70 23.06
N ARG A 96 9.57 -30.56 21.75
CA ARG A 96 10.67 -30.28 20.82
C ARG A 96 11.14 -28.84 21.03
N SER A 97 12.45 -28.62 21.07
CA SER A 97 12.99 -27.25 21.14
C SER A 97 12.47 -26.43 19.95
N GLU A 98 12.21 -25.12 20.13
CA GLU A 98 11.74 -24.26 19.02
C GLU A 98 12.66 -24.32 17.77
N LYS A 99 13.92 -24.74 17.95
CA LYS A 99 14.88 -24.97 16.88
C LYS A 99 14.60 -26.21 16.01
N GLU A 100 13.82 -27.18 16.50
CA GLU A 100 13.58 -28.45 15.81
C GLU A 100 12.20 -28.56 15.13
N ALA A 101 11.35 -27.54 15.23
CA ALA A 101 9.99 -27.61 14.67
C ALA A 101 9.57 -26.44 13.77
N LEU A 102 10.53 -25.71 13.22
CA LEU A 102 10.28 -24.96 12.00
C LEU A 102 10.47 -25.92 10.82
N PRO A 103 9.40 -26.36 10.14
CA PRO A 103 9.59 -27.13 8.93
C PRO A 103 10.27 -26.21 7.91
N SER A 104 11.41 -26.65 7.36
CA SER A 104 12.15 -26.00 6.28
C SER A 104 11.24 -25.42 5.18
N SER A 105 10.10 -26.05 4.93
CA SER A 105 9.05 -25.59 3.99
C SER A 105 8.50 -24.19 4.24
N LYS A 106 8.46 -23.67 5.48
CA LYS A 106 7.92 -22.32 5.77
C LYS A 106 8.94 -21.24 5.47
N GLU A 107 10.21 -21.46 5.78
CA GLU A 107 11.29 -20.54 5.41
C GLU A 107 11.51 -20.51 3.90
N GLU A 108 11.46 -21.68 3.24
CA GLU A 108 11.45 -21.78 1.77
C GLU A 108 10.26 -21.02 1.17
N SER A 109 9.05 -21.15 1.73
CA SER A 109 7.88 -20.42 1.24
C SER A 109 7.99 -18.90 1.41
N ILE A 110 8.63 -18.40 2.48
CA ILE A 110 8.91 -16.97 2.64
C ILE A 110 9.92 -16.53 1.57
N LYS A 111 10.99 -17.30 1.38
CA LYS A 111 12.05 -17.00 0.41
C LYS A 111 11.49 -16.93 -1.01
N GLU A 112 10.60 -17.86 -1.40
CA GLU A 112 9.93 -17.84 -2.70
C GLU A 112 9.07 -16.58 -2.90
N VAL A 113 8.34 -16.13 -1.87
CA VAL A 113 7.51 -14.91 -1.97
C VAL A 113 8.38 -13.68 -2.24
N PHE A 114 9.50 -13.55 -1.53
CA PHE A 114 10.41 -12.42 -1.73
C PHE A 114 11.16 -12.49 -3.06
N GLN A 115 11.55 -13.69 -3.50
CA GLN A 115 12.12 -13.87 -4.85
C GLN A 115 11.15 -13.43 -5.94
N GLU A 116 9.86 -13.73 -5.80
CA GLU A 116 8.84 -13.28 -6.75
C GLU A 116 8.64 -11.75 -6.70
N MET A 117 8.64 -11.15 -5.51
CA MET A 117 8.60 -9.69 -5.35
C MET A 117 9.82 -9.01 -5.99
N ASP A 118 11.02 -9.57 -5.78
CA ASP A 118 12.25 -9.06 -6.36
C ASP A 118 12.22 -9.14 -7.90
N ARG A 119 11.73 -10.26 -8.44
CA ARG A 119 11.54 -10.42 -9.90
C ARG A 119 10.60 -9.36 -10.46
N LYS A 120 9.48 -9.10 -9.80
CA LYS A 120 8.49 -8.09 -10.23
C LYS A 120 9.05 -6.67 -10.16
N LEU A 121 9.81 -6.36 -9.12
CA LEU A 121 10.48 -5.08 -8.99
C LEU A 121 11.56 -4.88 -10.07
N GLU A 122 12.29 -5.94 -10.42
CA GLU A 122 13.29 -5.86 -11.49
C GLU A 122 12.64 -5.62 -12.86
N LEU A 123 11.50 -6.27 -13.14
CA LEU A 123 10.71 -5.99 -14.33
C LEU A 123 10.25 -4.52 -14.36
N PHE A 124 9.73 -4.01 -13.25
CA PHE A 124 9.35 -2.60 -13.11
C PHE A 124 10.52 -1.65 -13.42
N ARG A 125 11.71 -1.90 -12.86
CA ARG A 125 12.93 -1.12 -13.12
C ARG A 125 13.38 -1.20 -14.58
N MET A 126 13.29 -2.38 -15.19
CA MET A 126 13.64 -2.56 -16.61
C MET A 126 12.70 -1.76 -17.51
N GLU A 127 11.40 -1.83 -17.27
CA GLU A 127 10.41 -1.04 -18.00
C GLU A 127 10.59 0.46 -17.77
N ASN A 128 10.89 0.89 -16.53
CA ASN A 128 11.22 2.29 -16.23
C ASN A 128 12.44 2.79 -17.00
N LYS A 129 13.51 1.99 -17.05
CA LYS A 129 14.73 2.35 -17.82
C LYS A 129 14.43 2.58 -19.30
N GLN A 130 13.47 1.85 -19.88
CA GLN A 130 13.05 2.03 -21.26
C GLN A 130 12.18 3.27 -21.47
N ARG A 131 11.38 3.66 -20.47
CA ARG A 131 10.39 4.75 -20.57
C ARG A 131 10.91 6.11 -20.12
N ARG A 132 11.98 6.16 -19.32
CA ARG A 132 12.49 7.41 -18.75
C ARG A 132 13.28 8.26 -19.76
N THR A 133 13.01 9.57 -19.77
CA THR A 133 13.90 10.56 -20.38
C THR A 133 14.84 11.16 -19.33
N THR A 134 15.90 11.86 -19.75
CA THR A 134 16.92 12.42 -18.85
C THR A 134 16.32 13.34 -17.77
N GLU A 135 15.38 14.20 -18.15
CA GLU A 135 14.65 15.13 -17.26
C GLU A 135 13.80 14.41 -16.20
N GLN A 136 13.44 13.15 -16.45
CA GLN A 136 12.50 12.41 -15.63
C GLN A 136 13.21 11.46 -14.63
N THR A 137 14.52 11.25 -14.80
CA THR A 137 15.29 10.22 -14.09
C THR A 137 15.17 10.29 -12.57
N GLU A 138 15.14 11.49 -11.99
CA GLU A 138 15.09 11.68 -10.53
C GLU A 138 13.79 11.18 -9.91
N TYR A 139 12.63 11.45 -10.52
CA TYR A 139 11.36 11.03 -9.92
C TYR A 139 11.07 9.54 -10.14
N TYR A 140 11.50 8.96 -11.26
CA TYR A 140 11.42 7.51 -11.45
C TYR A 140 12.22 6.79 -10.36
N LYS A 141 13.41 7.31 -10.04
CA LYS A 141 14.27 6.79 -8.98
C LYS A 141 13.62 6.95 -7.59
N GLU A 142 13.00 8.10 -7.30
CA GLU A 142 12.26 8.33 -6.05
C GLU A 142 11.13 7.31 -5.85
N ILE A 143 10.42 6.94 -6.92
CA ILE A 143 9.34 5.96 -6.85
C ILE A 143 9.89 4.54 -6.67
N GLU A 144 10.99 4.20 -7.34
CA GLU A 144 11.71 2.93 -7.12
C GLU A 144 12.16 2.79 -5.65
N GLU A 145 12.76 3.83 -5.07
CA GLU A 145 13.19 3.86 -3.67
C GLU A 145 12.02 3.67 -2.68
N LYS A 146 10.86 4.27 -2.97
CA LYS A 146 9.64 4.07 -2.17
C LYS A 146 9.13 2.63 -2.24
N ILE A 147 9.12 2.03 -3.42
CA ILE A 147 8.70 0.63 -3.57
C ILE A 147 9.67 -0.31 -2.84
N ASP A 148 10.99 -0.07 -2.94
CA ASP A 148 12.00 -0.82 -2.18
C ASP A 148 11.79 -0.69 -0.68
N HIS A 149 11.52 0.53 -0.20
CA HIS A 149 11.24 0.76 1.21
C HIS A 149 10.00 -0.01 1.68
N ILE A 150 8.91 0.01 0.91
CA ILE A 150 7.69 -0.74 1.23
C ILE A 150 7.94 -2.25 1.22
N LYS A 151 8.74 -2.76 0.27
CA LYS A 151 9.14 -4.17 0.21
C LYS A 151 9.89 -4.60 1.48
N GLU A 152 10.82 -3.78 1.98
CA GLU A 152 11.54 -4.06 3.22
C GLU A 152 10.64 -3.96 4.46
N GLN A 153 9.72 -2.98 4.52
CA GLN A 153 8.72 -2.93 5.59
C GLN A 153 7.81 -4.16 5.58
N LEU A 154 7.40 -4.61 4.40
CA LEU A 154 6.66 -5.86 4.24
C LEU A 154 7.48 -7.01 4.83
N ARG A 155 8.77 -7.14 4.47
CA ARG A 155 9.70 -8.13 5.02
C ARG A 155 9.79 -8.13 6.53
N LEU A 156 9.93 -6.96 7.16
CA LEU A 156 9.99 -6.84 8.61
C LEU A 156 8.66 -7.21 9.29
N SER A 157 7.54 -6.99 8.63
CA SER A 157 6.21 -7.36 9.14
C SER A 157 5.84 -8.85 8.94
N PHE A 158 6.73 -9.68 8.36
CA PHE A 158 6.46 -11.11 8.21
C PHE A 158 6.53 -11.85 9.55
N SER A 159 5.39 -12.39 9.99
CA SER A 159 5.34 -13.42 11.03
C SER A 159 5.17 -14.81 10.40
N LEU A 160 6.07 -15.73 10.78
CA LEU A 160 6.13 -17.14 10.39
C LEU A 160 4.82 -17.96 10.48
N PRO A 161 3.82 -17.67 11.36
CA PRO A 161 2.67 -18.55 11.51
C PRO A 161 1.66 -18.53 10.35
N THR A 162 1.65 -17.51 9.48
CA THR A 162 0.53 -17.27 8.53
C THR A 162 0.90 -17.33 7.04
N VAL A 163 2.12 -17.76 6.72
CA VAL A 163 2.70 -17.59 5.38
C VAL A 163 2.02 -18.42 4.28
N PRO A 164 1.74 -19.72 4.45
CA PRO A 164 1.16 -20.52 3.37
C PRO A 164 -0.25 -20.06 2.98
N GLU A 165 -1.07 -19.70 3.99
CA GLU A 165 -2.47 -19.30 3.80
C GLU A 165 -2.63 -17.89 3.21
N LYS A 166 -1.62 -17.03 3.36
CA LYS A 166 -1.65 -15.63 2.89
C LYS A 166 -0.70 -15.35 1.73
N ARG A 167 -0.03 -16.36 1.17
CA ARG A 167 0.93 -16.22 0.06
C ARG A 167 0.36 -15.41 -1.10
N LYS A 168 -0.80 -15.84 -1.62
CA LYS A 168 -1.46 -15.21 -2.77
C LYS A 168 -1.81 -13.74 -2.49
N MET A 169 -2.46 -13.47 -1.36
CA MET A 169 -2.83 -12.12 -0.93
C MET A 169 -1.61 -11.19 -0.80
N ARG A 170 -0.46 -11.69 -0.34
CA ARG A 170 0.76 -10.87 -0.20
C ARG A 170 1.40 -10.52 -1.55
N ILE A 171 1.39 -11.47 -2.50
CA ILE A 171 1.85 -11.19 -3.87
C ILE A 171 0.91 -10.19 -4.56
N GLU A 172 -0.41 -10.36 -4.39
CA GLU A 172 -1.42 -9.42 -4.93
C GLU A 172 -1.29 -8.01 -4.33
N LEU A 173 -0.98 -7.89 -3.02
CA LEU A 173 -0.70 -6.60 -2.39
C LEU A 173 0.52 -5.93 -3.03
N PHE A 174 1.58 -6.69 -3.30
CA PHE A 174 2.78 -6.17 -3.95
C PHE A 174 2.52 -5.78 -5.41
N ASP A 175 1.68 -6.52 -6.13
CA ASP A 175 1.20 -6.12 -7.45
C ASP A 175 0.48 -4.77 -7.42
N HIS A 176 -0.33 -4.55 -6.38
CA HIS A 176 -1.00 -3.27 -6.17
C HIS A 176 -0.02 -2.13 -5.91
N ILE A 177 1.05 -2.37 -5.15
CA ILE A 177 2.12 -1.39 -4.90
C ILE A 177 2.83 -1.02 -6.21
N ILE A 178 3.14 -2.00 -7.07
CA ILE A 178 3.74 -1.76 -8.39
C ILE A 178 2.80 -0.92 -9.27
N LEU A 179 1.51 -1.25 -9.30
CA LEU A 179 0.51 -0.49 -10.05
C LEU A 179 0.41 0.97 -9.56
N LEU A 180 0.39 1.19 -8.25
CA LEU A 180 0.40 2.53 -7.66
C LEU A 180 1.66 3.30 -8.02
N GLY A 181 2.81 2.63 -8.08
CA GLY A 181 4.07 3.19 -8.59
C GLY A 181 3.94 3.71 -10.03
N TRP A 182 3.35 2.91 -10.92
CA TRP A 182 3.07 3.33 -12.29
C TRP A 182 2.12 4.52 -12.37
N MET A 183 1.03 4.51 -11.60
CA MET A 183 0.08 5.62 -11.57
C MET A 183 0.72 6.91 -11.09
N ALA A 184 1.61 6.83 -10.10
CA ALA A 184 2.36 8.00 -9.61
C ALA A 184 3.31 8.56 -10.67
N ILE A 185 4.02 7.69 -11.40
CA ILE A 185 4.87 8.06 -12.54
C ILE A 185 4.05 8.79 -13.61
N ASP A 186 2.92 8.20 -14.03
CA ASP A 186 2.08 8.76 -15.08
C ASP A 186 1.47 10.11 -14.64
N SER A 187 1.01 10.21 -13.40
CA SER A 187 0.47 11.45 -12.85
C SER A 187 1.51 12.58 -12.87
N LYS A 188 2.76 12.31 -12.47
CA LYS A 188 3.82 13.32 -12.53
C LYS A 188 4.15 13.71 -13.96
N ARG A 189 4.25 12.75 -14.87
CA ARG A 189 4.50 13.02 -16.30
C ARG A 189 3.44 13.95 -16.88
N VAL A 190 2.17 13.67 -16.61
CA VAL A 190 1.04 14.49 -17.07
C VAL A 190 1.11 15.89 -16.46
N ALA A 191 1.41 16.02 -15.17
CA ALA A 191 1.56 17.32 -14.51
C ALA A 191 2.67 18.18 -15.16
N THR A 192 3.85 17.61 -15.41
CA THR A 192 4.94 18.32 -16.09
C THR A 192 4.57 18.75 -17.52
N GLN A 193 3.82 17.92 -18.25
CA GLN A 193 3.35 18.29 -19.58
C GLN A 193 2.36 19.46 -19.52
N LEU A 194 1.42 19.42 -18.58
CA LEU A 194 0.47 20.51 -18.32
C LEU A 194 1.16 21.82 -17.95
N GLU A 195 2.22 21.77 -17.12
CA GLU A 195 3.01 22.95 -16.78
C GLU A 195 3.67 23.57 -18.02
N LYS A 196 4.25 22.75 -18.89
CA LYS A 196 4.87 23.23 -20.16
C LYS A 196 3.82 23.86 -21.09
N GLU A 197 2.65 23.25 -21.21
CA GLU A 197 1.53 23.79 -22.01
C GLU A 197 0.97 25.09 -21.43
N GLN A 198 0.86 25.18 -20.10
CA GLN A 198 0.45 26.40 -19.41
C GLN A 198 1.45 27.53 -19.63
N GLU A 199 2.76 27.26 -19.55
CA GLU A 199 3.80 28.26 -19.82
C GLU A 199 3.72 28.77 -21.26
N HIS A 200 3.55 27.86 -22.23
CA HIS A 200 3.38 28.22 -23.64
C HIS A 200 2.16 29.13 -23.86
N THR A 201 1.00 28.70 -23.35
CA THR A 201 -0.26 29.45 -23.48
C THR A 201 -0.15 30.83 -22.83
N THR A 202 0.55 30.92 -21.69
CA THR A 202 0.76 32.20 -20.99
C THR A 202 1.58 33.17 -21.84
N LYS A 203 2.66 32.68 -22.48
CA LYS A 203 3.49 33.48 -23.40
C LYS A 203 2.71 33.94 -24.62
N GLU A 204 1.87 33.08 -25.22
CA GLU A 204 1.01 33.46 -26.34
C GLU A 204 0.00 34.55 -25.95
N ILE A 205 -0.62 34.42 -24.77
CA ILE A 205 -1.55 35.45 -24.26
C ILE A 205 -0.83 36.79 -24.07
N GLU A 206 0.39 36.79 -23.54
CA GLU A 206 1.17 38.02 -23.39
C GLU A 206 1.54 38.64 -24.73
N ALA A 207 1.97 37.84 -25.71
CA ALA A 207 2.26 38.31 -27.06
C ALA A 207 1.02 38.94 -27.72
N LEU A 208 -0.14 38.27 -27.64
CA LEU A 208 -1.40 38.78 -28.17
C LEU A 208 -1.85 40.07 -27.46
N LYS A 209 -1.62 40.20 -26.15
CA LYS A 209 -1.91 41.45 -25.42
C LYS A 209 -1.08 42.62 -25.94
N ILE A 210 0.20 42.39 -26.25
CA ILE A 210 1.08 43.42 -26.83
C ILE A 210 0.60 43.82 -28.22
N GLU A 211 0.28 42.84 -29.07
CA GLU A 211 -0.24 43.09 -30.42
C GLU A 211 -1.56 43.88 -30.40
N VAL A 212 -2.48 43.52 -29.51
CA VAL A 212 -3.75 44.26 -29.33
C VAL A 212 -3.50 45.70 -28.87
N ALA A 213 -2.50 45.95 -28.01
CA ALA A 213 -2.16 47.30 -27.59
C ALA A 213 -1.63 48.13 -28.76
N GLN A 214 -0.72 47.57 -29.57
CA GLN A 214 -0.19 48.22 -30.77
C GLN A 214 -1.29 48.52 -31.81
N LEU A 215 -2.20 47.57 -32.03
CA LEU A 215 -3.33 47.77 -32.94
C LEU A 215 -4.28 48.87 -32.46
N LYS A 216 -4.51 48.98 -31.14
CA LYS A 216 -5.30 50.08 -30.56
C LYS A 216 -4.63 51.43 -30.79
N GLU A 217 -3.33 51.53 -30.56
CA GLU A 217 -2.56 52.75 -30.80
C GLU A 217 -2.59 53.16 -32.29
N HIS A 218 -2.38 52.20 -33.20
CA HIS A 218 -2.48 52.44 -34.63
C HIS A 218 -3.89 52.90 -35.05
N ARG A 219 -4.94 52.31 -34.47
CA ARG A 219 -6.33 52.71 -34.75
C ARG A 219 -6.59 54.15 -34.29
N GLU A 220 -6.11 54.54 -33.11
CA GLU A 220 -6.26 55.90 -32.60
C GLU A 220 -5.52 56.92 -33.47
N LYS A 221 -4.29 56.59 -33.89
CA LYS A 221 -3.54 57.42 -34.84
C LYS A 221 -4.26 57.59 -36.17
N LEU A 222 -4.77 56.49 -36.74
CA LEU A 222 -5.52 56.53 -38.00
C LEU A 222 -6.78 57.41 -37.87
N HIS A 223 -7.49 57.34 -36.74
CA HIS A 223 -8.63 58.22 -36.47
C HIS A 223 -8.24 59.70 -36.41
N ALA A 224 -7.11 60.03 -35.79
CA ALA A 224 -6.58 61.39 -35.75
C ALA A 224 -6.21 61.89 -37.16
N ASP A 225 -5.46 61.09 -37.92
CA ASP A 225 -5.05 61.41 -39.29
C ASP A 225 -6.28 61.63 -40.21
N LEU A 226 -7.32 60.81 -40.05
CA LEU A 226 -8.56 60.91 -40.84
C LEU A 226 -9.37 62.15 -40.45
N ALA A 227 -9.41 62.51 -39.17
CA ALA A 227 -10.05 63.75 -38.71
C ALA A 227 -9.33 64.99 -39.25
N GLU A 228 -8.00 65.00 -39.26
CA GLU A 228 -7.19 66.08 -39.80
C GLU A 228 -7.33 66.19 -41.33
N SER A 229 -7.30 65.06 -42.05
CA SER A 229 -7.57 65.01 -43.48
C SER A 229 -8.94 65.57 -43.85
N ASN A 230 -9.98 65.23 -43.09
CA ASN A 230 -11.32 65.78 -43.27
C ASN A 230 -11.34 67.30 -43.03
N ARG A 231 -10.65 67.79 -42.00
CA ARG A 231 -10.56 69.24 -41.72
C ARG A 231 -9.91 69.99 -42.88
N MET A 232 -8.76 69.51 -43.37
CA MET A 232 -8.07 70.11 -44.52
C MET A 232 -8.93 70.10 -45.78
N THR A 233 -9.69 69.02 -46.02
CA THR A 233 -10.60 68.92 -47.17
C THR A 233 -11.71 69.98 -47.09
N ILE A 234 -12.31 70.18 -45.91
CA ILE A 234 -13.33 71.20 -45.69
C ILE A 234 -12.75 72.60 -45.89
N GLU A 235 -11.57 72.89 -45.35
CA GLU A 235 -10.88 74.17 -45.53
C GLU A 235 -10.56 74.45 -47.01
N ALA A 236 -10.07 73.45 -47.74
CA ALA A 236 -9.80 73.56 -49.17
C ALA A 236 -11.09 73.82 -49.97
N GLN A 237 -12.19 73.11 -49.67
CA GLN A 237 -13.50 73.35 -50.30
C GLN A 237 -14.01 74.77 -50.03
N LYS A 238 -13.84 75.28 -48.81
CA LYS A 238 -14.20 76.65 -48.45
C LYS A 238 -13.40 77.67 -49.25
N GLY A 239 -12.08 77.51 -49.33
CA GLY A 239 -11.20 78.38 -50.13
C GLY A 239 -11.53 78.36 -51.62
N GLN A 240 -11.84 77.18 -52.19
CA GLN A 240 -12.31 77.06 -53.57
C GLN A 240 -13.64 77.81 -53.78
N THR A 241 -14.58 77.67 -52.84
CA THR A 241 -15.90 78.32 -52.92
C THR A 241 -15.78 79.85 -52.84
N GLU A 242 -14.93 80.37 -51.94
CA GLU A 242 -14.66 81.80 -51.81
C GLU A 242 -13.99 82.37 -53.07
N THR A 243 -13.02 81.65 -53.63
CA THR A 243 -12.38 82.01 -54.90
C THR A 243 -13.39 82.04 -56.05
N LEU A 244 -14.30 81.06 -56.11
CA LEU A 244 -15.35 81.01 -57.14
C LEU A 244 -16.31 82.21 -57.02
N LYS A 245 -16.70 82.58 -55.79
CA LYS A 245 -17.53 83.76 -55.53
C LYS A 245 -16.85 85.05 -55.98
N ALA A 246 -15.56 85.20 -55.68
CA ALA A 246 -14.77 86.35 -56.11
C ALA A 246 -14.71 86.45 -57.65
N LEU A 247 -14.42 85.34 -58.35
CA LEU A 247 -14.39 85.29 -59.81
C LEU A 247 -15.76 85.61 -60.44
N LEU A 248 -16.85 85.08 -59.89
CA LEU A 248 -18.20 85.38 -60.35
C LEU A 248 -18.54 86.87 -60.19
N THR A 249 -18.11 87.49 -59.09
CA THR A 249 -18.33 88.91 -58.81
C THR A 249 -17.56 89.80 -59.80
N ILE A 250 -16.32 89.43 -60.13
CA ILE A 250 -15.53 90.12 -61.16
C ILE A 250 -16.26 90.02 -62.50
N LYS A 251 -16.69 88.81 -62.90
CA LYS A 251 -17.40 88.58 -64.16
C LYS A 251 -18.71 89.36 -64.25
N SER A 252 -19.46 89.55 -63.16
CA SER A 252 -20.71 90.31 -63.17
C SER A 252 -20.52 91.83 -63.22
N ASN A 253 -19.33 92.33 -62.90
CA ASN A 253 -18.97 93.76 -62.93
C ASN A 253 -18.21 94.17 -64.21
N THR A 254 -18.06 93.24 -65.17
CA THR A 254 -17.51 93.49 -66.51
C THR A 254 -18.60 93.29 -67.54
#